data_AF-B9TM45-F1
#
_entry.id   AF-B9TM45-F1
#
_cell.length_a   1.000
_cell.length_b   1.000
_cell.length_c   1.000
_cell.angle_alpha   90.00
_cell.angle_beta   90.00
_cell.angle_gamma   90.00
#
_symmetry.space_group_name_H-M   'P 1'
#
loop_
_entity.id
_entity.type
_entity.pdbx_description
1 polymer ?
#
loop_
_entity_poly.entity_id
_entity_poly.type
_entity_poly.pdbx_seq_one_letter_code
_entity_poly.pdbx_strand_id
1 'polypeptide(L)'
;MMAVAAALVVAQTALADDKLVDSVSVDVATGSKVQMVRFSAAKDWDVKWFQSNGTNLSGYWEASTGIWRENAYMNQPGVEHKLWDIGFTP
;
A
#
# COMPACT_ATOMS: atom_id res chain seq x y z
N MET A 1 14.74 10.30 -6.82
CA MET A 1 13.37 10.16 -7.38
C MET A 1 13.31 9.18 -8.56
N MET A 2 14.27 9.17 -9.50
CA MET A 2 14.29 8.20 -10.63
C MET A 2 14.36 6.71 -10.21
N ALA A 3 15.16 6.37 -9.19
CA ALA A 3 15.38 4.97 -8.80
C ALA A 3 14.14 4.28 -8.17
N VAL A 4 13.28 5.04 -7.46
CA VAL A 4 12.05 4.49 -6.86
C VAL A 4 11.02 4.17 -7.93
N ALA A 5 10.87 5.05 -8.93
CA ALA A 5 10.00 4.80 -10.07
C ALA A 5 10.45 3.59 -10.89
N ALA A 6 11.76 3.39 -11.08
CA ALA A 6 12.29 2.23 -11.80
C ALA A 6 12.02 0.90 -11.07
N ALA A 7 12.11 0.87 -9.74
CA ALA A 7 11.81 -0.34 -8.95
C ALA A 7 10.31 -0.71 -8.99
N LEU A 8 9.42 0.29 -8.96
CA LEU A 8 7.97 0.12 -9.10
C LEU A 8 7.58 -0.51 -10.46
N VAL A 9 8.25 -0.14 -11.54
CA VAL A 9 7.98 -0.69 -12.88
C VAL A 9 8.47 -2.14 -13.03
N VAL A 10 9.56 -2.51 -12.37
CA VAL A 10 10.11 -3.88 -12.43
C VAL A 10 9.29 -4.88 -11.61
N ALA A 11 8.65 -4.45 -10.51
CA ALA A 11 7.82 -5.33 -9.70
C ALA A 11 6.53 -5.80 -10.41
N GLN A 12 5.99 -5.00 -11.33
CA GLN A 12 4.76 -5.35 -12.05
C GLN A 12 4.96 -6.52 -13.02
N THR A 13 6.14 -6.68 -13.61
CA THR A 13 6.37 -7.75 -14.61
C THR A 13 6.62 -9.12 -13.99
N ALA A 14 7.12 -9.18 -12.75
CA ALA A 14 7.37 -10.44 -12.04
C ALA A 14 6.08 -11.08 -11.46
N LEU A 15 5.01 -10.30 -11.31
CA LEU A 15 3.72 -10.75 -10.76
C LEU A 15 2.69 -11.09 -11.84
N ALA A 16 3.02 -10.91 -13.12
CA ALA A 16 2.06 -11.03 -14.23
C ALA A 16 1.65 -12.48 -14.56
N ASP A 17 2.35 -13.51 -14.05
CA ASP A 17 2.12 -14.91 -14.42
C ASP A 17 1.31 -15.70 -13.36
N ASP A 18 1.13 -15.15 -12.15
CA ASP A 18 0.38 -15.82 -11.06
C ASP A 18 -0.92 -15.08 -10.75
N LYS A 19 -2.04 -15.81 -10.74
CA LYS A 19 -3.41 -15.27 -10.54
C LYS A 19 -3.66 -14.74 -9.12
N LEU A 20 -2.64 -14.73 -8.27
CA LEU A 20 -2.76 -14.40 -6.85
C LEU A 20 -2.70 -12.90 -6.58
N VAL A 21 -2.14 -12.10 -7.48
CA VAL A 21 -2.01 -10.64 -7.33
C VAL A 21 -2.42 -9.94 -8.62
N ASP A 22 -3.41 -9.05 -8.54
CA ASP A 22 -3.89 -8.29 -9.70
C ASP A 22 -3.27 -6.89 -9.75
N SER A 23 -2.88 -6.34 -8.60
CA SER A 23 -2.21 -5.04 -8.53
C SER A 23 -1.24 -4.93 -7.36
N VAL A 24 -0.28 -4.02 -7.50
CA VAL A 24 0.64 -3.63 -6.42
C VAL A 24 0.70 -2.11 -6.32
N SER A 25 0.90 -1.60 -5.12
CA SER A 25 1.02 -0.17 -4.85
C SER A 25 2.16 0.15 -3.88
N VAL A 26 2.61 1.40 -3.95
CA VAL A 26 3.54 2.00 -3.00
C VAL A 26 2.96 3.32 -2.54
N ASP A 27 2.72 3.44 -1.24
CA ASP A 27 2.21 4.67 -0.63
C ASP A 27 3.36 5.38 0.10
N VAL A 28 3.43 6.70 -0.07
CA VAL A 28 4.33 7.57 0.69
C VAL A 28 3.53 8.70 1.32
N ALA A 29 3.74 8.95 2.61
CA ALA A 29 3.01 9.98 3.33
C ALA A 29 3.89 10.76 4.31
N THR A 30 3.48 12.00 4.59
CA THR A 30 4.10 12.86 5.59
C THR A 30 3.02 13.49 6.48
N GLY A 31 3.36 13.66 7.75
CA GLY A 31 2.58 14.40 8.73
C GLY A 31 3.50 15.27 9.59
N SER A 32 2.95 16.04 10.52
CA SER A 32 3.71 17.06 11.27
C SER A 32 4.99 16.55 11.92
N LYS A 33 5.04 15.26 12.30
CA LYS A 33 6.20 14.61 12.96
C LYS A 33 6.40 13.16 12.51
N VAL A 34 5.72 12.72 11.45
CA VAL A 34 5.75 11.33 10.99
C VAL A 34 5.93 11.25 9.49
N GLN A 35 6.62 10.21 9.03
CA GLN A 35 6.81 9.88 7.63
C GLN A 35 6.48 8.40 7.45
N MET A 36 5.87 8.04 6.34
CA MET A 36 5.47 6.66 6.07
C MET A 36 5.82 6.23 4.66
N VAL A 37 6.21 4.97 4.54
CA VAL A 37 6.26 4.23 3.28
C VAL A 37 5.54 2.90 3.49
N ARG A 38 4.62 2.56 2.59
CA ARG A 38 3.87 1.30 2.61
C ARG A 38 3.91 0.64 1.24
N PHE A 39 3.98 -0.68 1.22
CA PHE A 39 3.85 -1.51 0.03
C PHE A 39 2.61 -2.38 0.18
N SER A 40 1.81 -2.48 -0.88
CA SER A 40 0.62 -3.33 -0.87
C SER A 40 0.53 -4.17 -2.14
N ALA A 41 -0.11 -5.32 -2.01
CA ALA A 41 -0.53 -6.18 -3.11
C ALA A 41 -2.03 -6.44 -2.95
N ALA A 42 -2.79 -6.32 -4.03
CA ALA A 42 -4.23 -6.50 -4.03
C ALA A 42 -4.70 -7.52 -5.07
N LYS A 43 -5.80 -8.21 -4.73
CA LYS A 43 -6.48 -9.23 -5.52
C LYS A 43 -7.96 -8.86 -5.62
N ASP A 44 -8.43 -8.55 -6.83
CA ASP A 44 -9.82 -8.23 -7.07
C ASP A 44 -10.70 -9.45 -6.76
N TRP A 45 -11.90 -9.21 -6.22
CA TRP A 45 -12.84 -10.30 -5.95
C TRP A 45 -13.43 -10.91 -7.23
N ASP A 46 -13.29 -10.24 -8.37
CA ASP A 46 -13.94 -10.57 -9.64
C ASP A 46 -15.48 -10.69 -9.54
N VAL A 47 -16.08 -10.00 -8.56
CA VAL A 47 -17.53 -10.01 -8.32
C VAL A 47 -18.09 -8.59 -8.42
N LYS A 48 -19.24 -8.47 -9.08
CA LYS A 48 -19.96 -7.19 -9.22
C LYS A 48 -21.39 -7.33 -8.71
N TRP A 49 -21.66 -6.75 -7.54
CA TRP A 49 -23.00 -6.67 -6.95
C TRP A 49 -23.73 -5.39 -7.36
N PHE A 50 -25.06 -5.42 -7.26
CA PHE A 50 -25.96 -4.27 -7.46
C PHE A 50 -25.70 -3.52 -8.78
N GLN A 51 -25.44 -4.25 -9.86
CA GLN A 51 -25.13 -3.66 -11.16
C GLN A 51 -26.34 -2.87 -11.70
N SER A 52 -26.17 -1.57 -11.89
CA SER A 52 -27.21 -0.69 -12.43
C SER A 52 -26.60 0.56 -13.07
N ASN A 53 -27.10 0.99 -14.22
CA ASN A 53 -26.73 2.24 -14.89
C ASN A 53 -25.21 2.52 -15.00
N GLY A 54 -24.39 1.47 -15.20
CA GLY A 54 -22.93 1.59 -15.35
C GLY A 54 -22.14 1.59 -14.04
N THR A 55 -22.79 1.49 -12.88
CA THR A 55 -22.14 1.33 -11.58
C THR A 55 -22.37 -0.05 -10.99
N ASN A 56 -21.48 -0.46 -10.10
CA ASN A 56 -21.58 -1.70 -9.35
C ASN A 56 -20.79 -1.56 -8.04
N LEU A 57 -21.09 -2.42 -7.07
CA LEU A 57 -20.27 -2.60 -5.88
C LEU A 57 -19.36 -3.82 -6.09
N SER A 58 -18.09 -3.64 -5.79
CA SER A 58 -17.04 -4.67 -5.82
C SER A 58 -16.08 -4.42 -4.66
N GLY A 59 -15.03 -5.21 -4.56
CA GLY A 59 -13.92 -5.02 -3.64
C GLY A 59 -12.71 -5.84 -4.05
N TYR A 60 -11.71 -5.84 -3.18
CA TYR A 60 -10.45 -6.54 -3.36
C TYR A 60 -9.90 -6.96 -2.00
N TRP A 61 -9.17 -8.06 -1.95
CA TRP A 61 -8.29 -8.33 -0.81
C TRP A 61 -7.01 -7.53 -0.97
N GLU A 62 -6.51 -6.91 0.10
CA GLU A 62 -5.22 -6.23 0.17
C GLU A 62 -4.35 -6.87 1.26
N ALA A 63 -3.11 -7.22 0.91
CA ALA A 63 -2.04 -7.47 1.86
C ALA A 63 -1.05 -6.31 1.82
N SER A 64 -0.65 -5.79 2.97
CA SER A 64 0.26 -4.63 3.04
C SER A 64 1.30 -4.76 4.13
N THR A 65 2.41 -4.06 3.94
CA THR A 65 3.42 -3.85 4.96
C THR A 65 3.97 -2.44 4.85
N GLY A 66 4.17 -1.78 6.00
CA GLY A 66 4.60 -0.39 6.05
C GLY A 66 5.53 -0.10 7.19
N ILE A 67 6.24 1.02 7.06
CA ILE A 67 7.06 1.60 8.11
C ILE A 67 6.66 3.05 8.32
N TRP A 68 6.47 3.39 9.59
CA TRP A 68 6.20 4.74 10.05
C TRP A 68 7.41 5.21 10.86
N ARG A 69 8.06 6.28 10.41
CA ARG A 69 9.15 6.93 11.14
C ARG A 69 8.63 8.20 11.79
N GLU A 70 8.69 8.25 13.10
CA GLU A 70 8.39 9.43 13.91
C GLU A 70 9.68 10.17 14.22
N ASN A 71 9.71 11.49 14.00
CA ASN A 71 10.90 12.32 14.21
C ASN A 71 10.85 13.10 15.55
N ALA A 72 9.77 12.96 16.30
CA ALA A 72 9.61 13.57 17.63
C ALA A 72 8.67 12.71 18.50
N TYR A 73 9.11 11.49 18.79
CA TYR A 73 8.37 10.54 19.61
C TYR A 73 8.10 11.11 21.01
N MET A 74 6.88 10.91 21.53
CA MET A 74 6.44 11.49 22.82
C MET A 74 6.65 13.02 22.91
N ASN A 75 6.57 13.73 21.78
CA ASN A 75 6.84 15.17 21.68
C ASN A 75 8.27 15.60 22.08
N GLN A 76 9.24 14.69 22.04
CA GLN A 76 10.65 15.00 22.28
C GLN A 76 11.35 15.24 20.93
N PRO A 77 11.71 16.49 20.57
CA PRO A 77 12.34 16.77 19.29
C PRO A 77 13.65 16.01 19.11
N GLY A 78 13.84 15.38 17.96
CA GLY A 78 15.05 14.61 17.64
C GLY A 78 15.03 13.18 18.18
N VAL A 79 14.02 12.79 18.96
CA VAL A 79 13.83 11.40 19.34
C VAL A 79 13.09 10.69 18.22
N GLU A 80 13.80 9.76 17.57
CA GLU A 80 13.24 8.94 16.51
C GLU A 80 12.60 7.65 17.04
N HIS A 81 11.45 7.30 16.51
CA HIS A 81 10.80 6.02 16.74
C HIS A 81 10.31 5.43 15.41
N LYS A 82 10.24 4.11 15.32
CA LYS A 82 9.79 3.39 14.13
C LYS A 82 8.72 2.39 14.50
N LEU A 83 7.60 2.44 13.78
CA LEU A 83 6.51 1.48 13.88
C LEU A 83 6.42 0.71 12.57
N TRP A 84 6.35 -0.62 12.69
CA TRP A 84 6.12 -1.52 11.57
C TRP A 84 4.66 -1.94 11.55
N ASP A 85 4.08 -1.92 10.36
CA ASP A 85 2.70 -2.27 10.09
C ASP A 85 2.65 -3.44 9.11
N ILE A 86 1.75 -4.38 9.37
CA ILE A 86 1.44 -5.51 8.49
C ILE A 86 -0.07 -5.69 8.54
N GLY A 87 -0.72 -5.60 7.38
CA GLY A 87 -2.17 -5.63 7.26
C GLY A 87 -2.66 -6.64 6.24
N PHE A 88 -3.88 -7.13 6.47
CA PHE A 88 -4.65 -7.91 5.52
C PHE A 88 -6.12 -7.54 5.63
N THR A 89 -6.74 -7.05 4.55
CA THR A 89 -8.12 -6.56 4.55
C THR A 89 -8.88 -7.02 3.31
N PRO A 90 -10.18 -7.34 3.41
CA PRO A 90 -11.14 -7.19 2.32
C PRO A 90 -11.56 -5.72 2.12
#